data_AF-A0A7C4MQX2-F1
#
_entry.id   AF-A0A7C4MQX2-F1
#
_cell.length_a   1.000
_cell.length_b   1.000
_cell.length_c   1.000
_cell.angle_alpha   90.00
_cell.angle_beta   90.00
_cell.angle_gamma   90.00
#
_symmetry.space_group_name_H-M   'P 1'
#
loop_
_entity.id
_entity.type
_entity.pdbx_description
1 polymer ?
#
loop_
_entity_poly.entity_id
_entity_poly.type
_entity_poly.pdbx_seq_one_letter_code
_entity_poly.pdbx_strand_id
1 'polypeptide(L)'
;FFEPCDANWRGIGVIPGSGLKLRDEMKHRDVSQVFSLDIPDAPEPKGCQCGLVLRGVKIPTDCKLFGKACTPEHPVGACMVSTEGSCAAYYKYSGVVR
;
A
#
# COMPACT_ATOMS: atom_id res chain seq x y z
N PHE A 1 20.31 -8.74 -12.84
CA PHE A 1 18.88 -9.04 -12.99
C PHE A 1 18.02 -7.77 -13.03
N PHE A 2 18.09 -6.90 -12.02
CA PHE A 2 17.26 -5.70 -11.93
C PHE A 2 18.03 -4.39 -12.19
N GLU A 3 17.29 -3.33 -12.50
CA GLU A 3 17.75 -1.95 -12.56
C GLU A 3 16.73 -0.99 -11.90
N PRO A 4 17.17 0.16 -11.36
CA PRO A 4 16.27 1.15 -10.77
C PRO A 4 15.27 1.72 -11.77
N CYS A 5 14.07 2.03 -11.30
CA CYS A 5 13.06 2.75 -12.06
C CYS A 5 12.17 3.59 -11.14
N ASP A 6 11.37 4.47 -11.74
CA ASP A 6 10.29 5.13 -11.03
C ASP A 6 9.23 4.10 -10.65
N ALA A 7 8.64 4.23 -9.46
CA ALA A 7 7.61 3.32 -9.00
C ALA A 7 6.52 4.05 -8.23
N ASN A 8 5.29 3.58 -8.41
CA ASN A 8 4.14 4.06 -7.65
C ASN A 8 4.10 3.37 -6.28
N TRP A 9 4.26 4.16 -5.21
CA TRP A 9 4.07 3.71 -3.83
C TRP A 9 2.64 3.99 -3.43
N ARG A 10 1.87 2.93 -3.18
CA ARG A 10 0.44 2.99 -2.85
C ARG A 10 0.16 4.00 -1.73
N GLY A 11 -0.73 4.97 -1.99
CA GLY A 11 -1.10 6.03 -1.04
C GLY A 11 -0.08 7.18 -0.90
N ILE A 12 1.06 7.13 -1.60
CA ILE A 12 2.09 8.17 -1.63
C ILE A 12 2.21 8.78 -3.03
N GLY A 13 2.23 7.94 -4.07
CA GLY A 13 2.38 8.34 -5.48
C GLY A 13 3.68 7.81 -6.10
N VAL A 14 3.99 8.28 -7.30
CA VAL A 14 5.23 7.90 -8.02
C VAL A 14 6.44 8.55 -7.35
N ILE A 15 7.41 7.73 -6.96
CA ILE A 15 8.69 8.18 -6.39
C ILE A 15 9.81 7.82 -7.38
N PRO A 16 10.61 8.81 -7.84
CA PRO A 16 11.68 8.57 -8.79
C PRO A 16 12.74 7.58 -8.30
N GLY A 17 13.18 6.67 -9.16
CA GLY A 17 14.26 5.71 -8.86
C GLY A 17 14.04 4.79 -7.66
N SER A 18 12.80 4.67 -7.16
CA SER A 18 12.46 3.93 -5.95
C SER A 18 12.09 2.46 -6.17
N GLY A 19 11.86 2.07 -7.42
CA GLY A 19 11.48 0.72 -7.82
C GLY A 19 12.63 -0.07 -8.42
N LEU A 20 12.34 -1.35 -8.67
CA LEU A 20 13.20 -2.26 -9.42
C LEU A 20 12.40 -2.87 -10.56
N LYS A 21 12.90 -2.75 -11.79
CA LYS A 21 12.40 -3.47 -12.96
C LYS A 21 13.45 -4.47 -13.45
N LEU A 22 13.01 -5.50 -14.16
CA LEU A 22 13.93 -6.44 -14.80
C LEU A 22 14.66 -5.71 -15.93
N ARG A 23 15.97 -6.00 -16.07
CA ARG A 23 16.76 -5.50 -17.19
C ARG A 23 16.30 -6.13 -18.50
N ASP A 24 16.62 -5.50 -19.62
CA ASP A 24 16.21 -5.94 -20.96
C ASP A 24 16.62 -7.39 -21.27
N GLU A 25 17.79 -7.84 -20.79
CA GLU A 25 18.24 -9.23 -20.98
C GLU A 25 17.33 -10.24 -20.26
N MET A 26 16.62 -9.79 -19.23
CA MET A 26 15.70 -10.57 -18.41
C MET A 26 14.22 -10.34 -18.75
N LYS A 27 13.89 -9.53 -19.77
CA LYS A 27 12.50 -9.17 -20.13
C LYS A 27 11.59 -10.36 -20.39
N HIS A 28 12.15 -11.49 -20.84
CA HIS A 28 11.44 -12.75 -21.06
C HIS A 28 10.84 -13.35 -19.78
N ARG A 29 11.17 -12.81 -18.60
CA ARG A 29 10.62 -13.18 -17.30
C ARG A 29 9.67 -12.13 -16.70
N ASP A 30 9.52 -10.98 -17.36
CA ASP A 30 8.60 -9.93 -16.92
C ASP A 30 7.23 -10.17 -17.57
N VAL A 31 6.24 -10.56 -16.75
CA VAL A 31 4.87 -10.83 -17.22
C VAL A 31 4.27 -9.62 -17.95
N SER A 32 4.61 -8.39 -17.54
CA SER A 32 4.12 -7.17 -18.21
C SER A 32 4.70 -6.98 -19.62
N GLN A 33 5.84 -7.61 -19.91
CA GLN A 33 6.50 -7.57 -21.22
C GLN A 33 6.13 -8.78 -22.09
N VAL A 34 5.75 -9.91 -21.47
CA VAL A 34 5.35 -11.13 -22.17
C VAL A 34 3.89 -11.08 -22.60
N PHE A 35 3.03 -10.41 -21.85
CA PHE A 35 1.59 -10.34 -22.11
C PHE A 35 1.12 -8.88 -22.22
N SER A 36 0.28 -8.61 -23.22
CA SER A 36 -0.44 -7.34 -23.31
C SER A 36 -1.59 -7.33 -22.30
N LEU A 37 -1.35 -6.75 -21.12
CA LEU A 37 -2.32 -6.62 -20.05
C LEU A 37 -2.91 -5.20 -20.05
N ASP A 38 -4.24 -5.11 -20.08
CA ASP A 38 -4.96 -3.87 -19.80
C ASP A 38 -5.40 -3.89 -18.33
N ILE A 39 -4.66 -3.19 -17.48
CA ILE A 39 -4.91 -3.15 -16.03
C ILE A 39 -5.47 -1.78 -15.68
N PRO A 40 -6.74 -1.67 -15.27
CA PRO A 40 -7.31 -0.39 -14.89
C PRO A 40 -6.71 0.11 -13.57
N ASP A 41 -6.65 1.43 -13.43
CA ASP A 41 -6.27 2.06 -12.17
C ASP A 41 -7.27 1.72 -11.06
N ALA A 42 -6.73 1.28 -9.92
CA ALA A 42 -7.52 1.01 -8.72
C ALA A 42 -7.37 2.17 -7.72
N PRO A 43 -8.41 2.99 -7.50
CA PRO A 43 -8.32 4.09 -6.55
C PRO A 43 -8.25 3.58 -5.11
N GLU A 44 -7.72 4.42 -4.22
CA GLU A 44 -7.75 4.10 -2.80
C GLU A 44 -9.19 4.03 -2.26
N PRO A 45 -9.47 3.10 -1.33
CA PRO A 45 -10.78 2.98 -0.69
C PRO A 45 -11.22 4.30 -0.05
N LYS A 46 -12.47 4.70 -0.32
CA LYS A 46 -13.03 5.97 0.15
C LYS A 46 -12.90 6.09 1.67
N GLY A 47 -12.42 7.24 2.15
CA GLY A 47 -12.26 7.55 3.57
C GLY A 47 -11.02 6.93 4.23
N CYS A 48 -10.32 6.02 3.56
CA CYS A 48 -9.09 5.44 4.08
C CYS A 48 -7.97 6.50 4.12
N GLN A 49 -7.25 6.57 5.25
CA GLN A 49 -6.14 7.52 5.45
C GLN A 49 -4.77 6.84 5.50
N CYS A 50 -4.64 5.62 4.96
CA CYS A 50 -3.37 4.86 4.94
C CYS A 50 -2.21 5.68 4.36
N GLY A 51 -2.43 6.43 3.28
CA GLY A 51 -1.39 7.27 2.69
C GLY A 51 -0.87 8.39 3.60
N LEU A 52 -1.68 8.87 4.54
CA LEU A 52 -1.23 9.84 5.57
C LEU A 52 -0.48 9.13 6.71
N VAL A 53 -0.92 7.93 7.07
CA VAL A 53 -0.24 7.08 8.08
C VAL A 53 1.14 6.65 7.59
N LEU A 54 1.26 6.18 6.35
CA LEU A 54 2.52 5.77 5.74
C LEU A 54 3.54 6.92 5.66
N ARG A 55 3.07 8.16 5.52
CA ARG A 55 3.92 9.36 5.52
C ARG A 55 4.24 9.91 6.91
N GLY A 56 3.72 9.28 7.97
CA GLY A 56 3.87 9.77 9.35
C GLY A 56 3.14 11.08 9.64
N VAL A 57 2.22 11.51 8.78
CA VAL A 57 1.41 12.73 8.98
C VAL A 57 0.29 12.50 9.98
N LYS A 58 -0.16 11.25 10.11
CA LYS A 58 -1.21 10.81 11.04
C LYS A 58 -0.83 9.48 11.69
N ILE A 59 -1.32 9.24 12.90
CA ILE A 59 -1.31 7.90 13.49
C ILE A 59 -2.64 7.18 13.19
N PRO A 60 -2.70 5.84 13.28
CA PRO A 60 -3.90 5.08 12.95
C PRO A 60 -5.17 5.56 13.67
N THR A 61 -5.06 5.97 14.94
CA THR A 61 -6.20 6.49 15.74
C THR A 61 -6.76 7.82 15.24
N ASP A 62 -6.03 8.58 14.42
CA ASP A 62 -6.54 9.80 13.75
C ASP A 62 -7.44 9.48 12.55
N CYS A 63 -7.44 8.22 12.10
CA CYS A 63 -8.26 7.76 10.99
C CYS A 63 -9.68 7.47 11.47
N LYS A 64 -10.67 8.13 10.89
CA LYS A 64 -12.09 7.96 11.26
C LYS A 64 -12.62 6.53 11.09
N LEU A 65 -11.96 5.71 10.27
CA LEU A 65 -12.35 4.32 10.02
C LEU A 65 -11.68 3.33 10.98
N PHE A 66 -10.56 3.71 11.61
CA PHE A 66 -9.75 2.81 12.42
C PHE A 66 -10.53 2.24 13.61
N GLY A 67 -10.50 0.92 13.76
CA GLY A 67 -11.17 0.20 14.84
C GLY A 67 -12.70 0.24 14.78
N LYS A 68 -13.27 0.84 13.72
CA LYS A 68 -14.72 0.92 13.47
C LYS A 68 -15.05 0.11 12.21
N ALA A 69 -15.15 0.80 11.07
CA ALA A 69 -15.39 0.17 9.78
C ALA A 69 -14.14 -0.55 9.24
N CYS A 70 -12.94 -0.22 9.74
CA CYS A 70 -11.69 -0.85 9.37
C CYS A 70 -11.11 -1.61 10.57
N THR A 71 -11.20 -2.93 10.53
CA THR A 71 -10.63 -3.88 11.52
C THR A 71 -9.83 -4.97 10.81
N PRO A 72 -9.06 -5.82 11.51
CA PRO A 72 -8.38 -6.95 10.88
C PRO A 72 -9.33 -7.92 10.15
N GLU A 73 -10.55 -8.13 10.67
CA GLU A 73 -11.58 -9.00 10.06
C GLU A 73 -12.29 -8.32 8.89
N HIS A 74 -12.43 -6.99 8.95
CA HIS A 74 -13.05 -6.16 7.90
C HIS A 74 -12.11 -5.02 7.48
N PRO A 75 -10.99 -5.32 6.81
CA PRO A 75 -9.99 -4.30 6.51
C PRO A 75 -10.45 -3.43 5.34
N VAL A 76 -10.43 -2.11 5.53
CA VAL A 76 -10.71 -1.15 4.45
C VAL A 76 -9.42 -0.78 3.71
N GLY A 77 -8.29 -0.66 4.40
CA GLY A 77 -7.03 -0.19 3.83
C GLY A 77 -5.89 -1.20 3.98
N ALA A 78 -4.89 -1.12 3.11
CA ALA A 78 -3.74 -2.03 3.11
C ALA A 78 -2.99 -2.06 4.46
N CYS A 79 -2.90 -0.94 5.17
CA CYS A 79 -2.24 -0.90 6.48
C CYS A 79 -2.97 -1.70 7.57
N MET A 80 -4.23 -2.11 7.36
CA MET A 80 -4.95 -3.01 8.27
C MET A 80 -4.82 -4.48 7.85
N VAL A 81 -4.50 -4.76 6.58
CA VAL A 81 -4.31 -6.12 6.05
C VAL A 81 -2.89 -6.63 6.33
N SER A 82 -1.89 -5.77 6.09
CA SER A 82 -0.48 -6.17 6.19
C SER A 82 -0.09 -6.47 7.64
N THR A 83 0.68 -7.55 7.83
CA THR A 83 1.27 -7.90 9.13
C THR A 83 2.26 -6.84 9.63
N GLU A 84 2.87 -6.09 8.70
CA GLU A 84 3.76 -4.95 9.00
C GLU A 84 3.00 -3.61 8.95
N GLY A 85 1.70 -3.63 8.68
CA GLY A 85 0.89 -2.43 8.57
C GLY A 85 0.71 -1.73 9.90
N SER A 86 0.97 -0.42 9.94
CA SER A 86 0.85 0.36 11.18
C SER A 86 -0.54 0.30 11.79
N CYS A 87 -1.61 0.27 10.98
CA CYS A 87 -2.97 0.13 11.51
C CYS A 87 -3.19 -1.23 12.17
N ALA A 88 -2.79 -2.32 11.51
CA ALA A 88 -2.90 -3.66 12.09
C ALA A 88 -2.10 -3.77 13.41
N ALA A 89 -0.88 -3.22 13.43
CA ALA A 89 -0.05 -3.19 14.63
C ALA A 89 -0.70 -2.38 15.78
N TYR A 90 -1.18 -1.16 15.51
CA TYR A 90 -1.87 -0.34 16.51
C TYR A 90 -3.12 -1.06 17.06
N TYR A 91 -3.91 -1.67 16.18
CA TYR A 91 -5.12 -2.39 16.58
C TYR A 91 -4.77 -3.56 17.53
N LYS A 92 -3.71 -4.30 17.21
CA LYS A 92 -3.28 -5.47 17.97
C LYS A 92 -2.70 -5.13 19.36
N TYR A 93 -1.93 -4.05 19.47
CA TYR A 93 -1.11 -3.80 20.66
C TYR A 93 -1.53 -2.59 21.49
N SER A 94 -2.20 -1.60 20.91
CA SER A 94 -2.59 -0.38 21.61
C SER A 94 -4.08 -0.34 21.95
N GLY A 95 -4.87 -1.30 21.43
CA GLY A 95 -6.32 -1.35 21.59
C GLY A 95 -7.05 -0.28 20.78
N VAL A 96 -8.33 -0.52 20.49
CA VAL A 96 -9.24 0.52 19.99
C VAL A 96 -9.65 1.34 21.21
N VAL A 97 -9.10 2.54 21.38
CA VAL A 97 -9.60 3.46 22.41
C VAL A 97 -11.07 3.73 22.09
N ARG A 98 -11.97 3.20 22.92
CA ARG A 98 -13.42 3.37 22.81
C ARG A 98 -13.81 4.81 23.04
#